data_AF-A0A0G0W9U2-F1
#
_entry.id   AF-A0A0G0W9U2-F1
#
_cell.length_a   1.000
_cell.length_b   1.000
_cell.length_c   1.000
_cell.angle_alpha   90.00
_cell.angle_beta   90.00
_cell.angle_gamma   90.00
#
_symmetry.space_group_name_H-M   'P 1'
#
loop_
_entity.id
_entity.type
_entity.pdbx_description
1 polymer ?
#
loop_
_entity_poly.entity_id
_entity_poly.type
_entity_poly.pdbx_seq_one_letter_code
_entity_poly.pdbx_strand_id
1 'polypeptide(L)' 'MEKDEILVAEFTAPELMLACQKAKAIVTDMGGVLSHAAIVSRELKIPCVVGTHTATKALKNGNKILIDLNSGTVQKI' A
#
# COMPACT_ATOMS: atom_id res chain seq x y z
N MET A 1 7.80 -3.09 -11.42
CA MET A 1 7.79 -1.95 -10.50
C MET A 1 9.03 -1.12 -10.76
N GLU A 2 8.81 0.10 -11.16
CA GLU A 2 9.82 1.14 -11.30
C GLU A 2 10.08 1.81 -9.95
N LYS A 3 11.18 2.55 -9.88
CA LYS A 3 11.57 3.27 -8.67
C LYS A 3 10.49 4.30 -8.33
N ASP A 4 10.16 4.42 -7.04
CA ASP A 4 9.16 5.35 -6.49
C ASP A 4 7.68 5.00 -6.75
N GLU A 5 7.35 3.78 -7.19
CA GLU A 5 5.96 3.35 -7.34
C GLU A 5 5.30 2.92 -6.02
N ILE A 6 3.98 3.11 -5.94
CA ILE A 6 3.16 2.71 -4.80
C ILE A 6 2.42 1.42 -5.17
N LEU A 7 2.53 0.41 -4.32
CA LEU A 7 1.80 -0.84 -4.48
C LEU A 7 0.38 -0.67 -3.93
N VAL A 8 -0.63 -0.85 -4.77
CA VAL A 8 -2.05 -0.87 -4.36
C VAL A 8 -2.60 -2.27 -4.63
N ALA A 9 -3.14 -2.92 -3.60
CA ALA A 9 -3.66 -4.29 -3.70
C ALA A 9 -4.86 -4.52 -2.77
N GLU A 10 -5.72 -5.51 -3.02
CA GLU A 10 -6.82 -5.81 -2.08
C GLU A 10 -6.27 -6.37 -0.76
N PHE A 11 -5.31 -7.29 -0.86
CA PHE A 11 -4.58 -7.88 0.25
C PHE A 11 -3.13 -8.17 -0.15
N THR A 12 -2.24 -8.28 0.82
CA THR A 12 -0.86 -8.75 0.59
C THR A 12 -0.80 -10.27 0.75
N ALA A 13 -0.09 -10.94 -0.16
CA ALA A 13 0.26 -12.35 -0.08
C ALA A 13 1.79 -12.52 -0.23
N PRO A 14 2.36 -13.67 0.18
CA PRO A 14 3.78 -13.96 -0.02
C PRO A 14 4.26 -13.79 -1.47
N GLU A 15 3.39 -14.06 -2.45
CA GLU A 15 3.65 -13.86 -3.88
C GLU A 15 3.96 -12.39 -4.24
N LEU A 16 3.42 -11.44 -3.48
CA LEU A 16 3.64 -10.01 -3.66
C LEU A 16 4.90 -9.51 -2.94
N MET A 17 5.66 -10.37 -2.22
CA MET A 17 6.84 -9.95 -1.44
C MET A 17 7.87 -9.18 -2.27
N LEU A 18 8.12 -9.59 -3.51
CA LEU A 18 9.06 -8.90 -4.41
C LEU A 18 8.55 -7.52 -4.82
N ALA A 19 7.22 -7.36 -4.97
CA ALA A 19 6.59 -6.08 -5.25
C ALA A 19 6.66 -5.17 -4.01
N CYS A 20 6.31 -5.71 -2.83
CA CYS A 20 6.40 -4.99 -1.56
C CYS A 20 7.81 -4.42 -1.33
N GLN A 21 8.86 -5.22 -1.55
CA GLN A 21 10.25 -4.76 -1.38
C GLN A 21 10.68 -3.63 -2.32
N LYS A 22 10.06 -3.54 -3.50
CA LYS A 22 10.35 -2.51 -4.50
C LYS A 22 9.46 -1.27 -4.34
N ALA A 23 8.37 -1.38 -3.59
CA ALA A 23 7.39 -0.32 -3.43
C ALA A 23 7.92 0.80 -2.53
N LYS A 24 7.59 2.04 -2.88
CA LYS A 24 7.82 3.20 -2.02
C LYS A 24 6.82 3.28 -0.86
N ALA A 25 5.60 2.83 -1.10
CA ALA A 25 4.55 2.71 -0.12
C ALA A 25 3.59 1.58 -0.51
N ILE A 26 2.85 1.05 0.47
CA ILE A 26 1.89 -0.04 0.27
C ILE A 26 0.51 0.44 0.71
N VAL A 27 -0.50 0.23 -0.13
CA VAL A 27 -1.90 0.54 0.17
C VAL A 27 -2.72 -0.73 0.00
N THR A 28 -3.47 -1.12 1.03
CA THR A 28 -4.38 -2.27 0.95
C THR A 28 -5.83 -1.91 1.23
N ASP A 29 -6.75 -2.57 0.55
CA ASP A 29 -8.18 -2.43 0.81
C ASP A 29 -8.59 -3.17 2.08
N MET A 30 -7.97 -4.32 2.34
CA MET A 30 -8.23 -5.15 3.50
C MET A 30 -7.06 -5.16 4.48
N GLY A 31 -7.38 -5.51 5.73
CA GLY A 31 -6.43 -5.63 6.82
C GLY A 31 -6.51 -4.48 7.81
N GLY A 32 -6.01 -4.73 9.02
CA GLY A 32 -5.85 -3.73 10.06
C GLY A 32 -4.40 -3.60 10.50
N VAL A 33 -4.18 -2.88 11.60
CA VAL A 33 -2.84 -2.58 12.15
C VAL A 33 -2.01 -3.83 12.49
N LEU A 34 -2.67 -4.98 12.73
CA LEU A 34 -2.05 -6.28 13.02
C LEU A 34 -2.07 -7.25 11.83
N SER A 35 -2.47 -6.79 10.64
CA SER A 35 -2.54 -7.64 9.46
C SER A 35 -1.14 -8.00 8.93
N HIS A 36 -1.09 -9.05 8.11
CA HIS A 36 0.12 -9.43 7.38
C HIS A 36 0.72 -8.24 6.61
N ALA A 37 -0.11 -7.44 5.94
CA ALA A 37 0.33 -6.25 5.22
C ALA A 37 1.05 -5.25 6.14
N ALA A 38 0.48 -4.98 7.32
CA ALA A 38 1.05 -4.03 8.27
C ALA A 38 2.35 -4.54 8.92
N ILE A 39 2.42 -5.84 9.22
CA ILE A 39 3.62 -6.46 9.81
C ILE A 39 4.77 -6.44 8.80
N VAL A 40 4.54 -6.96 7.59
CA VAL A 40 5.56 -7.00 6.53
C VAL A 40 6.04 -5.61 6.16
N SER A 41 5.14 -4.63 6.05
CA SER A 41 5.52 -3.25 5.73
C SER A 41 6.45 -2.65 6.79
N ARG A 42 6.21 -2.93 8.08
CA ARG A 42 7.09 -2.51 9.19
C ARG A 42 8.46 -3.17 9.13
N GLU A 43 8.52 -4.47 8.83
CA GLU A 43 9.78 -5.21 8.68
C GLU A 43 10.62 -4.68 7.52
N LEU A 44 9.97 -4.37 6.40
CA LEU A 44 10.60 -3.78 5.22
C LEU A 44 10.92 -2.29 5.39
N LYS A 45 10.46 -1.66 6.48
CA LYS A 45 10.55 -0.21 6.74
C LYS A 45 9.90 0.63 5.62
N ILE A 46 8.81 0.11 5.05
CA ILE A 46 8.06 0.76 3.99
C ILE A 46 6.76 1.31 4.59
N PRO A 47 6.42 2.58 4.33
CA PRO A 47 5.17 3.15 4.80
C PRO A 47 3.97 2.43 4.20
N CYS A 48 2.95 2.15 5.01
CA CYS A 48 1.73 1.51 4.53
C CYS A 48 0.45 2.10 5.08
N VAL A 49 -0.62 2.05 4.28
CA VAL A 49 -2.00 2.29 4.70
C VAL A 49 -2.79 1.02 4.42
N VAL A 50 -3.53 0.54 5.42
CA VAL A 50 -4.32 -0.69 5.34
C VAL A 50 -5.78 -0.39 5.65
N GLY A 51 -6.70 -1.19 5.12
CA GLY A 51 -8.12 -1.03 5.40
C GLY A 51 -8.77 0.15 4.65
N THR A 52 -8.29 0.46 3.44
CA THR A 52 -8.87 1.55 2.64
C THR A 52 -10.21 1.19 1.98
N HIS A 53 -10.58 -0.10 1.96
CA HIS A 53 -11.80 -0.70 1.42
C HIS A 53 -12.09 -0.48 -0.08
N THR A 54 -11.52 0.56 -0.69
CA THR A 54 -11.89 1.05 -2.02
C THR A 54 -10.70 1.55 -2.84
N ALA A 55 -9.47 1.50 -2.32
CA ALA A 55 -8.31 2.03 -3.03
C ALA A 55 -8.04 1.28 -4.34
N THR A 56 -8.21 -0.05 -4.43
CA THR A 56 -8.01 -0.76 -5.71
C THR A 56 -9.03 -0.39 -6.79
N LYS A 57 -10.23 0.02 -6.37
CA LYS A 57 -11.30 0.46 -7.29
C LYS A 57 -11.14 1.93 -7.66
N ALA A 58 -10.74 2.75 -6.70
CA ALA A 58 -10.57 4.17 -6.87
C ALA A 58 -9.30 4.48 -7.66
N LEU A 59 -8.16 3.88 -7.31
CA LEU A 59 -6.85 4.15 -7.89
C LEU A 59 -6.60 3.27 -9.10
N LYS A 60 -6.02 3.86 -10.15
CA LYS A 60 -5.59 3.15 -11.35
C LYS A 60 -4.09 3.36 -11.58
N ASN A 61 -3.46 2.43 -12.28
CA ASN A 61 -2.05 2.54 -12.66
C ASN A 61 -1.79 3.89 -13.37
N GLY A 62 -0.69 4.54 -13.00
CA GLY A 62 -0.31 5.87 -13.48
C GLY A 62 -0.98 7.04 -12.75
N ASN A 63 -1.88 6.80 -11.78
CA ASN A 63 -2.38 7.88 -10.93
C ASN A 63 -1.28 8.39 -9.99
N LYS A 64 -1.14 9.71 -9.90
CA LYS A 64 -0.38 10.36 -8.83
C LYS A 64 -1.27 10.44 -7.60
N ILE A 65 -0.72 10.02 -6.46
CA ILE A 65 -1.44 10.00 -5.19
C ILE A 65 -0.60 10.60 -4.08
N LEU A 66 -1.29 11.23 -3.13
CA LEU A 66 -0.75 11.66 -1.85
C LEU A 66 -1.18 10.66 -0.80
N ILE A 67 -0.22 10.22 0.03
CA ILE A 67 -0.48 9.37 1.18
C ILE A 67 -0.11 10.15 2.44
N ASP A 68 -1.08 10.33 3.32
CA ASP A 68 -0.88 10.86 4.66
C ASP A 68 -0.92 9.71 5.67
N LEU A 69 0.25 9.39 6.22
CA LEU A 69 0.43 8.25 7.14
C LEU A 69 -0.04 8.55 8.57
N ASN A 70 -0.20 9.82 8.95
CA ASN A 70 -0.68 10.20 10.27
C ASN A 70 -2.20 10.07 10.35
N SER A 71 -2.88 10.50 9.30
CA SER A 71 -4.33 10.38 9.17
C SER A 71 -4.78 9.05 8.57
N GLY A 72 -3.86 8.31 7.93
CA GLY A 72 -4.18 7.06 7.23
C GLY A 72 -4.98 7.29 5.96
N THR A 73 -4.85 8.46 5.31
CA THR A 73 -5.64 8.83 4.14
C THR A 73 -4.83 8.75 2.84
N VAL A 74 -5.51 8.39 1.76
CA VAL A 74 -4.94 8.30 0.41
C VAL A 74 -5.81 9.12 -0.53
N GLN A 75 -5.21 10.08 -1.24
CA GLN A 75 -5.92 11.01 -2.12
C GLN A 75 -5.25 11.08 -3.49
N LYS A 76 -6.03 11.29 -4.55
CA LYS A 76 -5.48 11.53 -5.89
C LYS A 76 -5.05 12.98 -6.04
N ILE A 77 -4.02 13.19 -6.86
CA ILE A 77 -3.53 14.51 -7.28
C ILE A 77 -3.84 14.70 -8.76
#